data_AF-A0AAQ1ZHK8-F1
#
_entry.id   AF-A0AAQ1ZHK8-F1
#
_cell.length_a   1.000
_cell.length_b   1.000
_cell.length_c   1.000
_cell.angle_alpha   90.00
_cell.angle_beta   90.00
_cell.angle_gamma   90.00
#
_symmetry.space_group_name_H-M   'P 1'
#
loop_
_entity.id
_entity.type
_entity.pdbx_description
1 polymer ?
#
loop_
_entity_poly.entity_id
_entity_poly.type
_entity_poly.pdbx_seq_one_letter_code
_entity_poly.pdbx_strand_id
1 'polypeptide(L)'
;MNRKGYSSSSHYRINPTAEKSEQVLAIKFVQWDVPPLESLCNSKVYLLRAKLNRGECMSREEKNWLCDTVNSNTYFRTAVPLQGYRFDFFDVLKKYLVNQYGQWTEYYAPDRTSLRAYLYGRINQIVEIPKY
;
A
#
# COMPACT_ATOMS: atom_id res chain seq x y z
N MET A 1 -26.45 12.17 -35.03
CA MET A 1 -26.34 11.94 -33.57
C MET A 1 -25.10 11.08 -33.30
N ASN A 2 -24.03 11.69 -32.77
CA ASN A 2 -22.78 10.97 -32.43
C ASN A 2 -22.89 10.37 -31.02
N ARG A 3 -22.82 9.03 -30.90
CA ARG A 3 -22.78 8.33 -29.60
C ARG A 3 -21.36 7.88 -29.28
N LYS A 4 -20.82 8.59 -28.27
CA LYS A 4 -19.69 8.33 -27.35
C LYS A 4 -18.97 6.98 -27.51
N GLY A 5 -17.68 7.06 -27.82
CA GLY A 5 -16.75 5.93 -27.78
C GLY A 5 -16.55 5.42 -26.35
N TYR A 6 -16.61 4.09 -26.21
CA TYR A 6 -16.25 3.39 -24.99
C TYR A 6 -14.74 3.49 -24.75
N SER A 7 -14.36 4.23 -23.71
CA SER A 7 -13.00 4.25 -23.17
C SER A 7 -12.80 2.96 -22.36
N SER A 8 -12.15 1.96 -22.95
CA SER A 8 -11.92 0.67 -22.29
C SER A 8 -10.66 0.73 -21.43
N SER A 9 -10.90 1.02 -20.16
CA SER A 9 -10.00 0.90 -19.00
C SER A 9 -9.07 -0.32 -19.09
N SER A 10 -7.77 -0.07 -19.05
CA SER A 10 -6.71 -1.09 -18.97
C SER A 10 -6.69 -1.71 -17.57
N HIS A 11 -7.57 -2.68 -17.35
CA HIS A 11 -7.56 -3.54 -16.16
C HIS A 11 -6.37 -4.52 -16.23
N TYR A 12 -5.54 -4.49 -15.18
CA TYR A 12 -4.36 -5.34 -14.98
C TYR A 12 -4.61 -6.82 -15.28
N ARG A 13 -3.85 -7.40 -16.22
CA ARG A 13 -3.69 -8.85 -16.34
C ARG A 13 -2.67 -9.31 -15.31
N ILE A 14 -3.11 -10.05 -14.32
CA ILE A 14 -2.24 -10.79 -13.40
C ILE A 14 -2.15 -12.21 -13.93
N ASN A 15 -0.96 -12.64 -14.35
CA ASN A 15 -0.69 -14.05 -14.64
C ASN A 15 -0.53 -14.78 -13.29
N PRO A 16 -1.24 -15.88 -13.03
CA PRO A 16 -1.11 -16.63 -11.80
C PRO A 16 -0.03 -17.71 -11.99
N THR A 17 1.23 -17.36 -11.77
CA THR A 17 2.26 -18.38 -11.50
C THR A 17 2.32 -18.59 -10.00
N ALA A 18 1.53 -19.57 -9.54
CA ALA A 18 1.61 -20.13 -8.21
C ALA A 18 2.89 -20.97 -8.12
N GLU A 19 3.99 -20.33 -7.76
CA GLU A 19 5.21 -21.02 -7.36
C GLU A 19 5.65 -20.45 -6.01
N LYS A 20 5.76 -21.37 -5.04
CA LYS A 20 6.40 -21.24 -3.71
C LYS A 20 6.97 -19.84 -3.44
N SER A 21 6.24 -19.03 -2.68
CA SER A 21 6.52 -17.62 -2.46
C SER A 21 7.91 -17.40 -1.84
N GLU A 22 8.95 -17.22 -2.66
CA GLU A 22 10.01 -16.29 -2.31
C GLU A 22 9.30 -14.96 -2.04
N GLN A 23 9.32 -14.52 -0.78
CA GLN A 23 8.63 -13.31 -0.38
C GLN A 23 9.36 -12.13 -1.03
N VAL A 24 8.90 -11.74 -2.22
CA VAL A 24 9.50 -10.67 -3.02
C VAL A 24 9.52 -9.39 -2.18
N LEU A 25 10.71 -8.88 -1.89
CA LEU A 25 10.88 -7.64 -1.11
C LEU A 25 10.32 -6.44 -1.88
N ALA A 26 10.59 -6.36 -3.17
CA ALA A 26 10.05 -5.31 -4.02
C ALA A 26 10.00 -5.74 -5.49
N ILE A 27 9.10 -5.13 -6.23
CA ILE A 27 8.94 -5.34 -7.67
C ILE A 27 9.38 -4.06 -8.38
N LYS A 28 10.30 -4.14 -9.35
CA LYS A 28 10.63 -3.00 -10.22
C LYS A 28 9.42 -2.67 -11.08
N PHE A 29 8.92 -1.44 -11.01
CA PHE A 29 7.73 -1.01 -11.77
C PHE A 29 8.05 -0.03 -12.90
N VAL A 30 9.29 0.48 -12.96
CA VAL A 30 9.76 1.41 -14.00
C VAL A 30 10.48 0.66 -15.12
N GLN A 31 10.51 1.25 -16.32
CA GLN A 31 11.12 0.62 -17.50
C GLN A 31 12.61 0.92 -17.66
N TRP A 32 13.11 2.03 -17.12
CA TRP A 32 14.51 2.42 -17.21
C TRP A 32 15.39 1.69 -16.20
N ASP A 33 16.71 1.80 -16.37
CA ASP A 33 17.68 1.22 -15.45
C ASP A 33 17.64 1.91 -14.08
N VAL A 34 17.62 1.08 -13.04
CA VAL A 34 17.61 1.52 -11.64
C VAL A 34 18.72 0.78 -10.89
N PRO A 35 19.24 1.37 -9.80
CA PRO A 35 20.21 0.68 -8.95
C PRO A 35 19.70 -0.67 -8.44
N PRO A 36 20.61 -1.60 -8.07
CA PRO A 36 20.23 -2.89 -7.48
C PRO A 36 19.39 -2.70 -6.21
N LEU A 37 18.44 -3.60 -5.95
CA LEU A 37 17.55 -3.52 -4.79
C LEU A 37 18.31 -3.47 -3.45
N GLU A 38 19.47 -4.13 -3.37
CA GLU A 38 20.36 -4.12 -2.20
C GLU A 38 20.88 -2.71 -1.84
N SER A 39 20.95 -1.80 -2.81
CA SER A 39 21.32 -0.40 -2.53
C SER A 39 20.30 0.31 -1.64
N LEU A 40 19.06 -0.19 -1.59
CA LEU A 40 17.99 0.31 -0.74
C LEU A 40 17.97 -0.34 0.65
N CYS A 41 18.96 -1.15 1.02
CA CYS A 41 18.97 -1.90 2.28
C CYS A 41 18.88 -1.01 3.54
N ASN A 42 19.36 0.22 3.45
CA ASN A 42 19.30 1.20 4.54
C ASN A 42 17.97 1.99 4.58
N SER A 43 17.08 1.79 3.62
CA SER A 43 15.80 2.49 3.57
C SER A 43 14.79 1.88 4.54
N LYS A 44 13.96 2.74 5.15
CA LYS A 44 12.96 2.31 6.13
C LYS A 44 11.95 1.31 5.53
N VAL A 45 11.55 1.49 4.27
CA VAL A 45 10.63 0.59 3.58
C VAL A 45 11.22 -0.80 3.37
N TYR A 46 12.50 -0.87 2.98
CA TYR A 46 13.20 -2.13 2.77
C TYR A 46 13.34 -2.89 4.07
N LEU A 47 13.83 -2.22 5.12
CA LEU A 47 14.00 -2.82 6.44
C LEU A 47 12.67 -3.33 6.99
N LEU A 48 11.59 -2.54 6.83
CA LEU A 48 10.26 -2.94 7.28
C LEU A 48 9.74 -4.16 6.51
N ARG A 49 9.89 -4.19 5.18
CA ARG A 49 9.45 -5.35 4.38
C ARG A 49 10.26 -6.59 4.71
N ALA A 50 11.58 -6.48 4.85
CA ALA A 50 12.44 -7.59 5.23
C ALA A 50 12.09 -8.12 6.63
N LYS A 51 11.76 -7.23 7.56
CA LYS A 51 11.28 -7.58 8.91
C LYS A 51 9.97 -8.38 8.88
N LEU A 52 8.98 -7.92 8.10
CA LEU A 52 7.71 -8.62 7.92
C LEU A 52 7.88 -10.00 7.28
N ASN A 53 8.76 -10.10 6.29
CA ASN A 53 9.10 -11.38 5.65
C ASN A 53 9.67 -12.40 6.65
N ARG A 54 10.44 -11.94 7.65
CA ARG A 54 10.93 -12.80 8.76
C ARG A 54 9.84 -13.18 9.77
N GLY A 55 8.61 -12.68 9.61
CA GLY A 55 7.50 -12.94 10.53
C GLY A 55 7.54 -12.07 11.81
N GLU A 56 8.37 -11.03 11.84
CA GLU A 56 8.45 -10.13 12.99
C GLU A 56 7.27 -9.14 13.02
N CYS A 57 6.87 -8.74 14.23
CA CYS A 57 5.80 -7.77 14.43
C CYS A 57 6.28 -6.32 14.19
N MET A 58 5.40 -5.50 13.61
CA MET A 58 5.64 -4.06 13.47
C MET A 58 5.43 -3.31 14.79
N SER A 59 6.32 -2.36 15.09
CA SER A 59 6.18 -1.41 16.19
C SER A 59 5.07 -0.38 15.92
N ARG A 60 4.70 0.41 16.93
CA ARG A 60 3.70 1.48 16.76
C ARG A 60 4.17 2.54 15.77
N GLU A 61 5.44 2.91 15.84
CA GLU A 61 6.08 3.91 14.99
C GLU A 61 6.14 3.42 13.53
N GLU A 62 6.44 2.13 13.34
CA GLU A 62 6.44 1.50 12.01
C GLU A 62 5.03 1.47 11.40
N LYS A 63 4.01 1.13 12.19
CA LYS A 63 2.61 1.14 11.75
C LYS A 63 2.14 2.54 11.35
N ASN A 64 2.43 3.54 12.17
CA ASN A 64 2.06 4.94 11.88
C ASN A 64 2.77 5.43 10.63
N TRP A 65 4.08 5.17 10.52
CA TRP A 65 4.87 5.54 9.34
C TRP A 65 4.37 4.85 8.07
N LEU A 66 4.04 3.56 8.14
CA LEU A 66 3.51 2.83 6.98
C LEU A 66 2.14 3.37 6.56
N CYS A 67 1.25 3.64 7.52
CA CYS A 67 -0.04 4.25 7.24
C CYS A 67 0.10 5.60 6.55
N ASP A 68 0.97 6.48 7.05
CA ASP A 68 1.23 7.78 6.43
C ASP A 68 1.81 7.62 5.02
N THR A 69 2.86 6.83 4.86
CA THR A 69 3.56 6.67 3.57
C THR A 69 2.65 6.05 2.50
N VAL A 70 1.78 5.11 2.86
CA VAL A 70 0.86 4.46 1.92
C VAL A 70 -0.28 5.38 1.49
N ASN A 71 -0.82 6.20 2.39
CA ASN A 71 -1.93 7.09 2.04
C ASN A 71 -1.47 8.44 1.48
N SER A 72 -0.21 8.84 1.72
CA SER A 72 0.37 10.08 1.19
C SER A 72 1.02 9.92 -0.18
N ASN A 73 1.16 8.69 -0.71
CA ASN A 73 1.70 8.48 -2.06
C ASN A 73 0.60 8.47 -3.13
N THR A 74 0.96 8.85 -4.36
CA THR A 74 0.02 8.97 -5.48
C THR A 74 -0.03 7.75 -6.40
N TYR A 75 0.92 6.82 -6.26
CA TYR A 75 1.12 5.73 -7.22
C TYR A 75 0.34 4.47 -6.86
N PHE A 76 0.33 4.09 -5.57
CA PHE A 76 -0.20 2.81 -5.13
C PHE A 76 -0.96 2.94 -3.81
N ARG A 77 -2.09 2.24 -3.72
CA ARG A 77 -2.95 2.25 -2.52
C ARG A 77 -2.51 1.27 -1.43
N THR A 78 -1.66 0.29 -1.76
CA THR A 78 -1.28 -0.81 -0.86
C THR A 78 0.23 -1.03 -0.78
N ALA A 79 1.00 -0.18 -1.46
CA ALA A 79 2.44 -0.35 -1.63
C ALA A 79 3.15 1.00 -1.53
N VAL A 80 4.43 0.94 -1.17
CA VAL A 80 5.28 2.13 -1.06
C VAL A 80 6.27 2.12 -2.23
N PRO A 81 6.26 3.15 -3.10
CA PRO A 81 7.26 3.28 -4.16
C PRO A 81 8.56 3.88 -3.61
N LEU A 82 9.71 3.33 -4.02
CA LEU A 82 11.02 3.90 -3.75
C LEU A 82 12.01 3.55 -4.87
N GLN A 83 12.63 4.58 -5.48
CA GLN A 83 13.64 4.45 -6.54
C GLN A 83 13.25 3.48 -7.68
N GLY A 84 12.00 3.52 -8.13
CA GLY A 84 11.50 2.66 -9.21
C GLY A 84 11.11 1.24 -8.79
N TYR A 85 11.20 0.93 -7.50
CA TYR A 85 10.69 -0.30 -6.89
C TYR A 85 9.39 -0.04 -6.14
N ARG A 86 8.52 -1.05 -6.13
CA ARG A 86 7.26 -1.11 -5.40
C ARG A 86 7.40 -2.14 -4.29
N PHE A 87 7.31 -1.70 -3.04
CA PHE A 87 7.28 -2.56 -1.86
C PHE A 87 5.81 -2.82 -1.47
N ASP A 88 5.34 -4.05 -1.64
CA ASP A 88 3.95 -4.39 -1.35
C ASP A 88 3.73 -4.66 0.15
N PHE A 89 2.63 -4.15 0.69
CA PHE A 89 2.19 -4.34 2.06
C PHE A 89 0.73 -4.80 2.12
N PHE A 90 0.19 -5.31 1.00
CA PHE A 90 -1.18 -5.80 0.96
C PHE A 90 -1.45 -6.89 1.98
N ASP A 91 -0.48 -7.71 2.35
CA ASP A 91 -0.59 -8.73 3.40
C ASP A 91 -0.91 -8.13 4.79
N VAL A 92 -0.27 -7.01 5.14
CA VAL A 92 -0.42 -6.38 6.47
C VAL A 92 -1.47 -5.28 6.54
N LEU A 93 -1.79 -4.62 5.42
CA LEU A 93 -2.71 -3.49 5.39
C LEU A 93 -4.17 -3.95 5.36
N LYS A 94 -5.04 -3.31 6.13
CA LYS A 94 -6.49 -3.50 6.08
C LYS A 94 -7.16 -2.34 5.34
N LYS A 95 -8.31 -2.61 4.74
CA LYS A 95 -9.11 -1.59 4.07
C LYS A 95 -10.09 -0.97 5.07
N TYR A 96 -10.11 0.35 5.13
CA TYR A 96 -11.00 1.13 5.98
C TYR A 96 -11.81 2.11 5.14
N LEU A 97 -13.08 2.28 5.49
CA LEU A 97 -13.93 3.34 4.98
C LEU A 97 -14.18 4.35 6.10
N VAL A 98 -13.86 5.61 5.85
CA VAL A 98 -13.92 6.67 6.84
C VAL A 98 -14.92 7.72 6.41
N ASN A 99 -15.85 8.04 7.31
CA ASN A 99 -16.75 9.19 7.16
C ASN A 99 -16.17 10.39 7.89
N GLN A 100 -15.72 11.38 7.13
CA GLN A 100 -15.26 12.65 7.65
C GLN A 100 -16.00 13.79 6.97
N TYR A 101 -16.59 14.69 7.77
CA TYR A 101 -17.37 15.84 7.28
C TYR A 101 -18.49 15.47 6.28
N GLY A 102 -19.08 14.28 6.44
CA GLY A 102 -20.15 13.79 5.55
C GLY A 102 -19.67 13.15 4.25
N GLN A 103 -18.35 13.04 4.04
CA GLN A 103 -17.74 12.37 2.90
C GLN A 103 -17.16 11.02 3.30
N TRP A 104 -17.35 10.01 2.45
CA TRP A 104 -16.79 8.68 2.64
C TRP A 104 -15.53 8.50 1.79
N THR A 105 -14.42 8.20 2.44
CA THR A 105 -13.12 7.99 1.78
C THR A 105 -12.54 6.64 2.16
N GLU A 106 -11.93 5.97 1.18
CA GLU A 106 -11.22 4.71 1.38
C GLU A 106 -9.77 4.94 1.79
N TYR A 107 -9.32 4.22 2.82
CA TYR A 107 -7.94 4.25 3.30
C TYR A 107 -7.41 2.84 3.51
N TYR A 108 -6.09 2.69 3.41
CA TYR A 108 -5.39 1.47 3.77
C TYR A 108 -4.48 1.71 4.97
N ALA A 109 -4.63 0.93 6.03
CA ALA A 109 -3.83 1.09 7.24
C ALA A 109 -3.56 -0.26 7.91
N PRO A 110 -2.44 -0.41 8.65
CA PRO A 110 -2.18 -1.63 9.42
C PRO A 110 -3.19 -1.85 10.55
N ASP A 111 -3.64 -0.77 11.19
CA ASP A 111 -4.67 -0.81 12.22
C ASP A 111 -5.49 0.49 12.28
N ARG A 112 -6.65 0.44 12.95
CA ARG A 112 -7.53 1.62 13.16
C ARG A 112 -6.81 2.76 13.90
N THR A 113 -5.85 2.45 14.76
CA THR A 113 -5.13 3.44 15.58
C THR A 113 -4.17 4.28 14.72
N SER A 114 -3.37 3.65 13.86
CA SER A 114 -2.52 4.35 12.90
C SER A 114 -3.34 5.18 11.93
N LEU A 115 -4.48 4.68 11.48
CA LEU A 115 -5.41 5.45 10.66
C LEU A 115 -5.95 6.70 11.38
N ARG A 116 -6.33 6.58 12.66
CA ARG A 116 -6.75 7.74 13.47
C ARG A 116 -5.61 8.73 13.73
N ALA A 117 -4.37 8.26 13.82
CA ALA A 117 -3.22 9.13 13.96
C ALA A 117 -2.92 9.91 12.67
N TYR A 118 -3.15 9.28 11.52
CA TYR A 118 -3.03 9.90 10.20
C TYR A 118 -4.17 10.91 9.92
N LEU A 119 -5.40 10.54 10.26
CA LEU A 119 -6.58 11.37 10.03
C LEU A 119 -6.76 12.39 11.15
N TYR A 120 -6.43 13.64 10.85
CA TYR A 120 -6.65 14.75 11.76
C TYR A 120 -8.10 15.21 11.78
N GLY A 121 -8.57 15.62 12.96
CA GLY A 121 -9.89 16.24 13.15
C GLY A 121 -11.00 15.26 13.56
N ARG A 122 -12.25 15.72 13.45
CA ARG A 122 -13.42 14.96 13.91
C ARG A 122 -13.79 13.91 12.87
N ILE A 123 -13.73 12.65 13.27
CA ILE A 123 -14.14 11.50 12.45
C ILE A 123 -15.51 11.03 12.95
N ASN A 124 -16.47 10.92 12.05
CA ASN A 124 -17.83 10.46 12.40
C ASN A 124 -17.85 8.94 12.55
N GLN A 125 -17.29 8.23 11.57
CA GLN A 125 -17.31 6.77 11.53
C GLN A 125 -16.08 6.21 10.82
N ILE A 126 -15.61 5.05 11.29
CA ILE A 126 -14.58 4.24 10.64
C ILE A 126 -15.12 2.81 10.58
N VAL A 127 -15.16 2.24 9.37
CA VAL A 127 -15.61 0.88 9.11
C VAL A 127 -14.44 0.09 8.53
N GLU A 128 -14.10 -1.05 9.15
CA GLU A 128 -13.14 -2.00 8.57
C GLU A 128 -13.87 -2.87 7.55
N ILE A 129 -13.30 -3.01 6.35
CA ILE A 129 -13.83 -3.87 5.31
C ILE A 129 -13.03 -5.18 5.32
N PRO A 130 -13.68 -6.34 5.56
CA PRO A 130 -13.01 -7.64 5.48
C PRO A 130 -12.38 -7.87 4.11
N LYS A 131 -11.22 -8.52 4.09
CA LYS A 131 -10.66 -9.07 2.84
C LYS A 131 -11.34 -10.43 2.62
N TYR A 132 -11.95 -10.60 1.46
CA TYR A 132 -12.59 -11.84 1.02
C TYR A 132 -11.55 -12.91 0.70
#